data_AF-A0A7Z9XMU3-F1
#
_entry.id   AF-A0A7Z9XMU3-F1
#
_cell.length_a   1.000
_cell.length_b   1.000
_cell.length_c   1.000
_cell.angle_alpha   90.00
_cell.angle_beta   90.00
_cell.angle_gamma   90.00
#
_symmetry.space_group_name_H-M   'P 1'
#
loop_
_entity.id
_entity.type
_entity.pdbx_description
1 polymer ?
#
loop_
_entity_poly.entity_id
_entity_poly.type
_entity_poly.pdbx_seq_one_letter_code
_entity_poly.pdbx_strand_id
1 'polypeptide(L)'
;MQVFESITAAHLKGPTHLTIGSFDGMHRGHRALIAAMQAAAHADGAACGLLTFHPHPRAVLHPDQPIASISSLAKRLKLYAQTGLDFTIVHPFTRRTAQTEPEDFMDLLKAHLALTDLWIGPDFALGRNRQGDVAFLQAYGEQIGVRVHVVPEFRWETVPVRSSRIRQTIARGNLEWANVWLGRFFTISGIIVHGDHRGRELGFPTANISISQNRVHPADGVYAAWATVEGRRFPSVVNIGVRPTINGKHRIIEAHLIDFSEDIYGRCLELAFVARLRDEMKFPGLDALKAQIARDKDLAAWLLARDPQIPDYERYREQAYTADWGVEAFGDSLDTLYAHAAIAMFGLQAAYDVVGPTMQQVIEAEGADREDLLVSWLSELLWQQETHGLTVQNVFVRELTETAIRALVFGRAGPSDLAHIKAVTYHDLAIQEPEERGGLWRAQVLFDT
;
A
#
# COMPACT_ATOMS: atom_id res chain seq x y z
N MET A 1 -23.18 0.92 8.11
CA MET A 1 -22.97 -0.38 7.45
C MET A 1 -23.38 -1.53 8.38
N GLN A 2 -24.33 -2.36 7.95
CA GLN A 2 -24.69 -3.63 8.63
C GLN A 2 -23.71 -4.75 8.29
N VAL A 3 -23.50 -5.71 9.19
CA VAL A 3 -22.63 -6.87 8.94
C VAL A 3 -23.43 -8.15 9.15
N PHE A 4 -23.47 -9.00 8.13
CA PHE A 4 -24.14 -10.30 8.17
C PHE A 4 -23.12 -11.44 8.16
N GLU A 5 -23.38 -12.49 8.92
CA GLU A 5 -22.50 -13.66 9.04
C GLU A 5 -22.68 -14.67 7.90
N SER A 6 -23.72 -14.55 7.09
CA SER A 6 -23.95 -15.39 5.91
C SER A 6 -24.94 -14.74 4.94
N ILE A 7 -24.97 -15.24 3.70
CA ILE A 7 -25.98 -14.85 2.70
C ILE A 7 -27.39 -15.14 3.25
N THR A 8 -27.56 -16.32 3.85
CA THR A 8 -28.85 -16.77 4.37
C THR A 8 -29.34 -15.93 5.55
N ALA A 9 -28.46 -15.26 6.30
CA ALA A 9 -28.84 -14.42 7.43
C ALA A 9 -29.26 -12.98 7.05
N ALA A 10 -28.97 -12.54 5.82
CA ALA A 10 -29.17 -11.14 5.43
C ALA A 10 -30.62 -10.78 5.11
N HIS A 11 -31.35 -11.66 4.40
CA HIS A 11 -32.78 -11.51 4.05
C HIS A 11 -33.21 -10.09 3.63
N LEU A 12 -32.54 -9.51 2.64
CA LEU A 12 -32.80 -8.15 2.17
C LEU A 12 -34.07 -8.11 1.29
N LYS A 13 -34.87 -7.04 1.41
CA LYS A 13 -36.22 -6.93 0.81
C LYS A 13 -36.35 -5.92 -0.33
N GLY A 14 -35.26 -5.35 -0.82
CA GLY A 14 -35.22 -4.38 -1.91
C GLY A 14 -34.08 -4.68 -2.89
N PRO A 15 -34.02 -4.00 -4.05
CA PRO A 15 -32.97 -4.24 -5.04
C PRO A 15 -31.59 -4.03 -4.42
N THR A 16 -30.66 -4.94 -4.73
CA THR A 16 -29.28 -4.85 -4.24
C THR A 16 -28.25 -4.93 -5.33
N HIS A 17 -27.23 -4.09 -5.20
CA HIS A 17 -26.00 -4.15 -5.96
C HIS A 17 -24.93 -4.78 -5.09
N LEU A 18 -24.30 -5.85 -5.58
CA LEU A 18 -23.34 -6.62 -4.80
C LEU A 18 -22.02 -6.74 -5.55
N THR A 19 -20.92 -6.61 -4.81
CA THR A 19 -19.62 -7.10 -5.26
C THR A 19 -19.13 -8.24 -4.39
N ILE A 20 -18.34 -9.15 -4.97
CA ILE A 20 -17.88 -10.37 -4.31
C ILE A 20 -16.37 -10.48 -4.43
N GLY A 21 -15.68 -10.78 -3.33
CA GLY A 21 -14.24 -10.93 -3.38
C GLY A 21 -13.54 -11.14 -2.05
N SER A 22 -12.23 -11.40 -2.12
CA SER A 22 -11.39 -11.43 -0.93
C SER A 22 -11.20 -10.04 -0.33
N PHE A 23 -11.16 -8.99 -1.16
CA PHE A 23 -10.98 -7.61 -0.72
C PHE A 23 -9.79 -7.42 0.25
N ASP A 24 -8.77 -8.28 0.14
CA ASP A 24 -7.62 -8.29 1.02
C ASP A 24 -6.85 -6.97 0.86
N GLY A 25 -6.62 -6.28 1.98
CA GLY A 25 -5.98 -4.98 1.99
C GLY A 25 -6.81 -3.80 1.49
N MET A 26 -8.05 -3.95 0.99
CA MET A 26 -8.90 -2.81 0.54
C MET A 26 -8.11 -1.72 -0.20
N HIS A 27 -7.37 -2.13 -1.24
CA HIS A 27 -6.52 -1.23 -2.03
C HIS A 27 -7.33 -0.33 -2.96
N ARG A 28 -6.68 0.63 -3.63
CA ARG A 28 -7.35 1.59 -4.52
C ARG A 28 -8.23 0.92 -5.58
N GLY A 29 -7.80 -0.19 -6.17
CA GLY A 29 -8.63 -0.95 -7.11
C GLY A 29 -9.94 -1.47 -6.51
N HIS A 30 -9.93 -1.95 -5.26
CA HIS A 30 -11.17 -2.34 -4.58
C HIS A 30 -12.08 -1.12 -4.32
N ARG A 31 -11.47 0.00 -3.90
CA ARG A 31 -12.21 1.24 -3.64
C ARG A 31 -12.84 1.81 -4.91
N ALA A 32 -12.14 1.74 -6.04
CA ALA A 32 -12.66 2.16 -7.34
C ALA A 32 -13.85 1.30 -7.80
N LEU A 33 -13.74 -0.03 -7.67
CA LEU A 33 -14.86 -0.94 -7.96
C LEU A 33 -16.08 -0.60 -7.09
N ILE A 34 -15.86 -0.47 -5.77
CA ILE A 34 -16.93 -0.14 -4.82
C ILE A 34 -17.56 1.22 -5.15
N ALA A 35 -16.75 2.24 -5.43
CA ALA A 35 -17.24 3.58 -5.77
C ALA A 35 -18.11 3.58 -7.06
N ALA A 36 -17.68 2.86 -8.10
CA ALA A 36 -18.46 2.72 -9.33
C ALA A 36 -19.81 2.02 -9.09
N MET A 37 -19.80 0.92 -8.32
CA MET A 37 -21.00 0.20 -7.92
C MET A 37 -21.94 1.08 -7.08
N GLN A 38 -21.40 1.83 -6.12
CA GLN A 38 -22.17 2.72 -5.25
C GLN A 38 -22.85 3.84 -6.04
N ALA A 39 -22.14 4.46 -6.98
CA ALA A 39 -22.72 5.49 -7.83
C ALA A 39 -23.93 4.97 -8.62
N ALA A 40 -23.83 3.76 -9.19
CA ALA A 40 -24.94 3.11 -9.88
C ALA A 40 -26.08 2.72 -8.92
N ALA A 41 -25.76 2.13 -7.77
CA ALA A 41 -26.76 1.71 -6.78
C ALA A 41 -27.59 2.90 -6.27
N HIS A 42 -26.94 4.03 -5.99
CA HIS A 42 -27.63 5.25 -5.57
C HIS A 42 -28.55 5.81 -6.66
N ALA A 43 -28.13 5.75 -7.94
CA ALA A 43 -28.98 6.17 -9.05
C ALA A 43 -30.23 5.29 -9.20
N ASP A 44 -30.11 4.00 -8.88
CA ASP A 44 -31.20 3.02 -8.97
C ASP A 44 -32.05 2.93 -7.68
N GLY A 45 -31.69 3.67 -6.62
CA GLY A 45 -32.32 3.55 -5.30
C GLY A 45 -32.12 2.16 -4.66
N ALA A 46 -31.06 1.46 -5.02
CA ALA A 46 -30.71 0.13 -4.55
C ALA A 46 -29.72 0.18 -3.38
N ALA A 47 -29.79 -0.82 -2.49
CA ALA A 47 -28.78 -0.97 -1.44
C ALA A 47 -27.50 -1.59 -2.02
N CYS A 48 -26.35 -1.10 -1.57
CA CYS A 48 -25.05 -1.52 -2.07
C CYS A 48 -24.25 -2.27 -1.00
N GLY A 49 -23.70 -3.43 -1.37
CA GLY A 49 -23.01 -4.27 -0.41
C GLY A 49 -21.84 -5.06 -0.98
N LEU A 50 -21.09 -5.65 -0.05
CA LEU A 50 -19.91 -6.46 -0.35
C LEU A 50 -20.06 -7.83 0.29
N LEU A 51 -19.81 -8.89 -0.47
CA LEU A 51 -19.65 -10.24 0.05
C LEU A 51 -18.17 -10.61 0.07
N THR A 52 -17.70 -11.03 1.24
CA THR A 52 -16.38 -11.62 1.42
C THR A 52 -16.46 -12.96 2.12
N PHE A 53 -15.34 -13.67 2.13
CA PHE A 53 -15.24 -15.02 2.65
C PHE A 53 -14.29 -15.08 3.85
N HIS A 54 -14.69 -15.83 4.88
CA HIS A 54 -13.82 -16.13 6.01
C HIS A 54 -13.98 -17.60 6.46
N PRO A 55 -12.89 -18.38 6.66
CA PRO A 55 -11.50 -18.06 6.31
C PRO A 55 -11.31 -17.81 4.80
N HIS A 56 -10.14 -17.31 4.40
CA HIS A 56 -9.86 -17.04 2.99
C HIS A 56 -10.01 -18.32 2.14
N PRO A 57 -10.62 -18.29 0.95
CA PRO A 57 -10.88 -19.49 0.14
C PRO A 57 -9.66 -20.39 -0.06
N ARG A 58 -8.51 -19.79 -0.40
CA ARG A 58 -7.23 -20.50 -0.55
C ARG A 58 -6.76 -21.21 0.72
N ALA A 59 -7.02 -20.70 1.92
CA ALA A 59 -6.64 -21.37 3.15
C ALA A 59 -7.43 -22.68 3.38
N VAL A 60 -8.64 -22.79 2.80
CA VAL A 60 -9.47 -23.99 2.88
C VAL A 60 -9.16 -24.98 1.76
N LEU A 61 -8.93 -24.46 0.55
CA LEU A 61 -8.64 -25.26 -0.63
C LEU A 61 -7.21 -25.82 -0.61
N HIS A 62 -6.25 -25.01 -0.14
CA HIS A 62 -4.83 -25.30 -0.10
C HIS A 62 -4.27 -25.01 1.31
N PRO A 63 -4.63 -25.83 2.31
CA PRO A 63 -4.21 -25.61 3.70
C PRO A 63 -2.69 -25.62 3.89
N ASP A 64 -1.95 -26.32 3.02
CA ASP A 64 -0.48 -26.38 3.04
C ASP A 64 0.19 -25.14 2.43
N GLN A 65 -0.58 -24.28 1.74
CA GLN A 65 -0.08 -23.06 1.10
C GLN A 65 -0.99 -21.85 1.41
N PRO A 66 -1.17 -21.49 2.69
CA PRO A 66 -2.00 -20.37 3.06
C PRO A 66 -1.37 -19.07 2.56
N ILE A 67 -2.20 -18.14 2.12
CA ILE A 67 -1.72 -16.81 1.74
C ILE A 67 -1.66 -15.92 2.99
N ALA A 68 -0.52 -15.26 3.19
CA ALA A 68 -0.37 -14.22 4.19
C ALA A 68 -1.28 -13.02 3.86
N SER A 69 -2.22 -12.69 4.75
CA SER A 69 -3.21 -11.63 4.50
C SER A 69 -2.60 -10.23 4.68
N ILE A 70 -2.94 -9.30 3.79
CA ILE A 70 -2.55 -7.88 3.92
C ILE A 70 -3.19 -7.30 5.19
N SER A 71 -4.48 -7.55 5.39
CA SER A 71 -5.23 -7.02 6.53
C SER A 71 -6.00 -8.11 7.25
N SER A 72 -6.12 -7.99 8.58
CA SER A 72 -7.03 -8.86 9.35
C SER A 72 -8.49 -8.63 8.91
N LEU A 73 -9.37 -9.60 9.16
CA LEU A 73 -10.81 -9.43 8.92
C LEU A 73 -11.35 -8.21 9.69
N ALA A 74 -10.97 -8.05 10.96
CA ALA A 74 -11.37 -6.90 11.77
C ALA A 74 -10.95 -5.56 11.15
N LYS A 75 -9.73 -5.46 10.59
CA LYS A 75 -9.28 -4.25 9.88
C LYS A 75 -10.05 -4.07 8.57
N ARG A 76 -10.29 -5.13 7.81
CA ARG A 76 -11.10 -5.06 6.57
C ARG A 76 -12.51 -4.54 6.84
N LEU A 77 -13.19 -5.04 7.87
CA LEU A 77 -14.53 -4.55 8.25
C LEU A 77 -14.53 -3.05 8.60
N LYS A 78 -13.49 -2.56 9.31
CA LYS A 78 -13.32 -1.12 9.55
C LYS A 78 -13.13 -0.33 8.26
N LEU A 79 -12.34 -0.86 7.32
CA LEU A 79 -12.10 -0.23 6.01
C LEU A 79 -13.37 -0.23 5.13
N TYR A 80 -14.18 -1.30 5.19
CA TYR A 80 -15.45 -1.37 4.46
C TYR A 80 -16.44 -0.33 4.98
N ALA A 81 -16.51 -0.16 6.30
CA ALA A 81 -17.37 0.86 6.90
C ALA A 81 -17.02 2.29 6.44
N GLN A 82 -15.76 2.54 6.06
CA GLN A 82 -15.30 3.83 5.55
C GLN A 82 -15.65 4.10 4.08
N THR A 83 -16.10 3.08 3.32
CA THR A 83 -16.49 3.29 1.91
C THR A 83 -17.93 3.78 1.78
N GLY A 84 -18.74 3.71 2.84
CA GLY A 84 -20.16 4.05 2.79
C GLY A 84 -21.06 2.95 2.25
N LEU A 85 -20.62 1.67 2.28
CA LEU A 85 -21.48 0.54 1.95
C LEU A 85 -22.64 0.41 2.95
N ASP A 86 -23.80 -0.03 2.48
CA ASP A 86 -24.96 -0.28 3.32
C ASP A 86 -24.75 -1.54 4.16
N PHE A 87 -24.19 -2.58 3.55
CA PHE A 87 -23.94 -3.85 4.21
C PHE A 87 -22.67 -4.58 3.76
N THR A 88 -22.19 -5.48 4.61
CA THR A 88 -21.19 -6.49 4.27
C THR A 88 -21.66 -7.87 4.71
N ILE A 89 -21.41 -8.88 3.90
CA ILE A 89 -21.63 -10.30 4.23
C ILE A 89 -20.27 -10.96 4.39
N VAL A 90 -20.00 -11.56 5.55
CA VAL A 90 -18.81 -12.38 5.79
C VAL A 90 -19.21 -13.85 5.73
N HIS A 91 -19.35 -14.38 4.52
CA HIS A 91 -19.85 -15.74 4.33
C HIS A 91 -18.79 -16.79 4.73
N PRO A 92 -19.16 -17.86 5.46
CA PRO A 92 -18.22 -18.91 5.84
C PRO A 92 -17.76 -19.66 4.59
N PHE A 93 -16.45 -19.68 4.36
CA PHE A 93 -15.90 -20.51 3.29
C PHE A 93 -15.51 -21.86 3.87
N THR A 94 -16.22 -22.90 3.43
CA THR A 94 -16.02 -24.28 3.88
C THR A 94 -15.78 -25.18 2.67
N ARG A 95 -15.41 -26.45 2.90
CA ARG A 95 -15.35 -27.45 1.83
C ARG A 95 -16.71 -27.60 1.14
N ARG A 96 -17.83 -27.46 1.87
CA ARG A 96 -19.18 -27.46 1.29
C ARG A 96 -19.39 -26.24 0.39
N THR A 97 -19.06 -25.03 0.86
CA THR A 97 -19.14 -23.80 0.05
C THR A 97 -18.30 -23.91 -1.24
N ALA A 98 -17.13 -24.56 -1.16
CA ALA A 98 -16.27 -24.77 -2.31
C ALA A 98 -16.80 -25.77 -3.36
N GLN A 99 -17.79 -26.59 -3.01
CA GLN A 99 -18.44 -27.54 -3.90
C GLN A 99 -19.79 -27.02 -4.44
N THR A 100 -20.21 -25.81 -4.08
CA THR A 100 -21.44 -25.20 -4.60
C THR A 100 -21.29 -24.91 -6.09
N GLU A 101 -22.21 -25.41 -6.91
CA GLU A 101 -22.24 -25.11 -8.34
C GLU A 101 -22.55 -23.62 -8.58
N PRO A 102 -22.07 -23.01 -9.67
CA PRO A 102 -22.20 -21.57 -9.86
C PRO A 102 -23.66 -21.10 -10.00
N GLU A 103 -24.55 -21.92 -10.57
CA GLU A 103 -26.00 -21.70 -10.64
C GLU A 103 -26.60 -21.60 -9.22
N ASP A 104 -26.36 -22.62 -8.39
CA ASP A 104 -26.86 -22.69 -7.01
C ASP A 104 -26.40 -21.46 -6.19
N PHE A 105 -25.17 -21.01 -6.42
CA PHE A 105 -24.64 -19.85 -5.72
C PHE A 105 -25.33 -18.55 -6.16
N MET A 106 -25.57 -18.37 -7.46
CA MET A 106 -26.29 -17.22 -8.00
C MET A 106 -27.76 -17.19 -7.54
N ASP A 107 -28.42 -18.34 -7.54
CA ASP A 107 -29.80 -18.48 -7.03
C ASP A 107 -29.88 -18.15 -5.54
N LEU A 108 -28.90 -18.60 -4.75
CA LEU A 108 -28.81 -18.26 -3.32
C LEU A 108 -28.69 -16.74 -3.11
N LEU A 109 -27.86 -16.06 -3.90
CA LEU A 109 -27.74 -14.60 -3.82
C LEU A 109 -29.04 -13.90 -4.21
N LYS A 110 -29.67 -14.34 -5.31
CA LYS A 110 -30.94 -13.77 -5.78
C LYS A 110 -32.04 -13.91 -4.72
N ALA A 111 -32.18 -15.11 -4.16
CA ALA A 111 -33.23 -15.44 -3.20
C ALA A 111 -33.11 -14.68 -1.88
N HIS A 112 -31.89 -14.50 -1.35
CA HIS A 112 -31.69 -13.91 -0.03
C HIS A 112 -31.35 -12.42 -0.02
N LEU A 113 -30.84 -11.90 -1.14
CA LEU A 113 -30.38 -10.51 -1.23
C LEU A 113 -31.24 -9.66 -2.17
N ALA A 114 -32.21 -10.26 -2.89
CA ALA A 114 -32.93 -9.58 -3.96
C ALA A 114 -31.95 -8.92 -4.95
N LEU A 115 -30.88 -9.66 -5.30
CA LEU A 115 -29.80 -9.21 -6.16
C LEU A 115 -30.33 -8.75 -7.52
N THR A 116 -29.96 -7.54 -7.94
CA THR A 116 -30.25 -7.01 -9.29
C THR A 116 -28.99 -6.83 -10.10
N ASP A 117 -27.88 -6.48 -9.46
CA ASP A 117 -26.63 -6.13 -10.14
C ASP A 117 -25.42 -6.72 -9.42
N LEU A 118 -24.60 -7.46 -10.15
CA LEU A 118 -23.34 -8.05 -9.67
C LEU A 118 -22.15 -7.30 -10.30
N TRP A 119 -21.31 -6.71 -9.47
CA TRP A 119 -20.15 -5.92 -9.89
C TRP A 119 -18.85 -6.66 -9.58
N ILE A 120 -18.08 -6.98 -10.62
CA ILE A 120 -16.90 -7.86 -10.53
C ILE A 120 -15.72 -7.32 -11.36
N GLY A 121 -14.52 -7.80 -11.05
CA GLY A 121 -13.34 -7.56 -11.89
C GLY A 121 -13.23 -8.57 -13.04
N PRO A 122 -12.31 -8.36 -14.00
CA PRO A 122 -12.19 -9.19 -15.21
C PRO A 122 -11.74 -10.63 -14.93
N ASP A 123 -10.95 -10.84 -13.87
CA ASP A 123 -10.42 -12.17 -13.48
C ASP A 123 -11.34 -12.92 -12.48
N PHE A 124 -12.54 -12.38 -12.23
CA PHE A 124 -13.46 -12.94 -11.25
C PHE A 124 -14.05 -14.26 -11.71
N ALA A 125 -14.18 -15.20 -10.76
CA ALA A 125 -14.92 -16.42 -10.95
C ALA A 125 -15.43 -16.94 -9.60
N LEU A 126 -16.58 -17.62 -9.63
CA LEU A 126 -17.21 -18.27 -8.48
C LEU A 126 -17.63 -19.70 -8.79
N GLY A 127 -18.23 -20.36 -7.79
CA GLY A 127 -18.70 -21.73 -7.91
C GLY A 127 -17.57 -22.76 -7.89
N ARG A 128 -17.99 -24.02 -7.93
CA ARG A 128 -17.12 -25.18 -7.91
C ARG A 128 -16.07 -25.08 -9.01
N ASN A 129 -14.81 -25.33 -8.64
CA ASN A 129 -13.67 -25.26 -9.56
C ASN A 129 -13.57 -23.96 -10.39
N ARG A 130 -14.13 -22.84 -9.89
CA ARG A 130 -14.17 -21.55 -10.59
C ARG A 130 -14.90 -21.60 -11.94
N GLN A 131 -15.91 -22.47 -12.09
CA GLN A 131 -16.66 -22.64 -13.34
C GLN A 131 -17.58 -21.45 -13.65
N GLY A 132 -18.02 -20.68 -12.65
CA GLY A 132 -18.79 -19.46 -12.85
C GLY A 132 -17.87 -18.29 -13.17
N ASP A 133 -17.27 -18.29 -14.35
CA ASP A 133 -16.49 -17.18 -14.89
C ASP A 133 -17.39 -16.02 -15.38
N VAL A 134 -16.78 -14.94 -15.88
CA VAL A 134 -17.52 -13.76 -16.35
C VAL A 134 -18.55 -14.09 -17.43
N ALA A 135 -18.19 -14.94 -18.40
CA ALA A 135 -19.08 -15.29 -19.51
C ALA A 135 -20.28 -16.10 -19.02
N PHE A 136 -20.04 -17.08 -18.13
CA PHE A 136 -21.10 -17.81 -17.47
C PHE A 136 -22.02 -16.87 -16.67
N LEU A 137 -21.45 -15.99 -15.85
CA LEU A 137 -22.21 -15.11 -14.96
C LEU A 137 -23.10 -14.15 -15.75
N GLN A 138 -22.62 -13.65 -16.89
CA GLN A 138 -23.43 -12.80 -17.79
C GLN A 138 -24.61 -13.58 -18.38
N ALA A 139 -24.35 -14.77 -18.94
CA ALA A 139 -25.39 -15.59 -19.55
C ALA A 139 -26.44 -16.08 -18.54
N TYR A 140 -25.99 -16.59 -17.39
CA TYR A 140 -26.89 -17.08 -16.34
C TYR A 140 -27.59 -15.92 -15.62
N GLY A 141 -26.88 -14.81 -15.38
CA GLY A 141 -27.45 -13.58 -14.82
C GLY A 141 -28.62 -13.07 -15.65
N GLU A 142 -28.52 -13.06 -16.97
CA GLU A 142 -29.62 -12.69 -17.87
C GLU A 142 -30.86 -13.58 -17.65
N GLN A 143 -30.67 -14.89 -17.47
CA GLN A 143 -31.77 -15.85 -17.23
C GLN A 143 -32.50 -15.60 -15.90
N ILE A 144 -31.78 -15.20 -14.84
CA ILE A 144 -32.34 -14.98 -13.49
C ILE A 144 -32.61 -13.51 -13.16
N GLY A 145 -32.47 -12.61 -14.15
CA GLY A 145 -32.68 -11.17 -13.99
C GLY A 145 -31.67 -10.51 -13.05
N VAL A 146 -30.39 -10.81 -13.23
CA VAL A 146 -29.23 -10.19 -12.57
C VAL A 146 -28.28 -9.65 -13.63
N ARG A 147 -28.05 -8.35 -13.64
CA ARG A 147 -27.08 -7.70 -14.54
C ARG A 147 -25.67 -7.89 -14.00
N VAL A 148 -24.72 -8.25 -14.85
CA VAL A 148 -23.32 -8.42 -14.46
C VAL A 148 -22.46 -7.33 -15.08
N HIS A 149 -21.84 -6.52 -14.21
CA HIS A 149 -20.98 -5.41 -14.57
C HIS A 149 -19.52 -5.79 -14.34
N VAL A 150 -18.71 -5.72 -15.39
CA VAL A 150 -17.27 -5.97 -15.32
C VAL A 150 -16.54 -4.64 -15.24
N VAL A 151 -15.97 -4.34 -14.09
CA VAL A 151 -15.15 -3.16 -13.88
C VAL A 151 -13.74 -3.46 -14.42
N PRO A 152 -13.19 -2.63 -15.34
CA PRO A 152 -11.84 -2.81 -15.85
C PRO A 152 -10.79 -2.88 -14.73
N GLU A 153 -9.64 -3.47 -15.05
CA GLU A 153 -8.52 -3.49 -14.11
C GLU A 153 -8.09 -2.07 -13.73
N PHE A 154 -8.04 -1.82 -12.43
CA PHE A 154 -7.57 -0.54 -11.90
C PHE A 154 -6.05 -0.46 -11.95
N ARG A 155 -5.55 0.57 -12.63
CA ARG A 155 -4.15 0.97 -12.64
C ARG A 155 -4.00 2.26 -11.83
N TRP A 156 -2.87 2.39 -11.15
CA TRP A 156 -2.47 3.63 -10.49
C TRP A 156 -1.16 4.06 -11.11
N GLU A 157 -1.12 5.27 -11.67
CA GLU A 157 -0.04 5.66 -12.59
C GLU A 157 -0.01 4.61 -13.72
N THR A 158 1.13 3.96 -13.98
CA THR A 158 1.23 2.93 -15.02
C THR A 158 1.04 1.49 -14.51
N VAL A 159 0.81 1.30 -13.20
CA VAL A 159 0.93 -0.03 -12.57
C VAL A 159 -0.43 -0.62 -12.21
N PRO A 160 -0.73 -1.86 -12.64
CA PRO A 160 -1.90 -2.61 -12.16
C PRO A 160 -1.89 -2.83 -10.65
N VAL A 161 -2.97 -2.45 -9.96
CA VAL A 161 -3.08 -2.55 -8.50
C VAL A 161 -3.77 -3.86 -8.12
N ARG A 162 -2.97 -4.84 -7.67
CA ARG A 162 -3.44 -6.17 -7.24
C ARG A 162 -2.96 -6.52 -5.83
N SER A 163 -3.78 -7.25 -5.07
CA SER A 163 -3.43 -7.78 -3.74
C SER A 163 -2.17 -8.66 -3.74
N SER A 164 -1.94 -9.46 -4.79
CA SER A 164 -0.71 -10.28 -4.92
C SER A 164 0.55 -9.42 -4.99
N ARG A 165 0.54 -8.39 -5.83
CA ARG A 165 1.65 -7.44 -6.00
C ARG A 165 1.90 -6.66 -4.71
N ILE A 166 0.85 -6.14 -4.07
CA ILE A 166 0.97 -5.43 -2.78
C ILE A 166 1.61 -6.35 -1.72
N ARG A 167 1.19 -7.61 -1.62
CA ARG A 167 1.81 -8.56 -0.67
C ARG A 167 3.28 -8.78 -0.94
N GLN A 168 3.67 -9.00 -2.19
CA GLN A 168 5.08 -9.18 -2.56
C GLN A 168 5.90 -7.93 -2.25
N THR A 169 5.34 -6.76 -2.50
CA THR A 169 6.00 -5.46 -2.31
C THR A 169 6.20 -5.16 -0.82
N ILE A 170 5.19 -5.43 0.02
CA ILE A 170 5.33 -5.42 1.48
C ILE A 170 6.39 -6.41 1.92
N ALA A 171 6.33 -7.67 1.48
CA ALA A 171 7.27 -8.71 1.89
C ALA A 171 8.74 -8.41 1.51
N ARG A 172 8.95 -7.66 0.43
CA ARG A 172 10.27 -7.14 0.03
C ARG A 172 10.71 -5.94 0.88
N GLY A 173 9.80 -5.34 1.65
CA GLY A 173 10.05 -4.16 2.49
C GLY A 173 9.96 -2.84 1.74
N ASN A 174 9.39 -2.81 0.52
CA ASN A 174 9.12 -1.59 -0.21
C ASN A 174 7.72 -1.10 0.20
N LEU A 175 7.65 -0.33 1.27
CA LEU A 175 6.38 0.13 1.82
C LEU A 175 5.88 1.39 1.12
N GLU A 176 6.81 2.15 0.56
CA GLU A 176 6.60 3.37 -0.20
C GLU A 176 5.58 3.12 -1.33
N TRP A 177 5.83 2.15 -2.20
CA TRP A 177 4.92 1.78 -3.28
C TRP A 177 3.67 1.04 -2.79
N ALA A 178 3.82 0.15 -1.81
CA ALA A 178 2.67 -0.57 -1.24
C ALA A 178 1.63 0.39 -0.65
N ASN A 179 2.07 1.44 0.05
CA ASN A 179 1.22 2.42 0.69
C ASN A 179 0.44 3.25 -0.35
N VAL A 180 1.10 3.64 -1.44
CA VAL A 180 0.46 4.37 -2.56
C VAL A 180 -0.64 3.52 -3.19
N TRP A 181 -0.38 2.24 -3.49
CA TRP A 181 -1.39 1.34 -4.06
C TRP A 181 -2.52 0.98 -3.08
N LEU A 182 -2.22 0.93 -1.78
CA LEU A 182 -3.23 0.80 -0.73
C LEU A 182 -4.06 2.08 -0.54
N GLY A 183 -3.52 3.24 -0.93
CA GLY A 183 -4.09 4.56 -0.64
C GLY A 183 -4.06 4.91 0.85
N ARG A 184 -3.15 4.30 1.62
CA ARG A 184 -2.94 4.51 3.05
C ARG A 184 -1.67 3.81 3.50
N PHE A 185 -1.16 4.19 4.67
CA PHE A 185 -0.10 3.44 5.33
C PHE A 185 -0.53 2.00 5.68
N PHE A 186 0.31 1.04 5.32
CA PHE A 186 0.18 -0.35 5.73
C PHE A 186 0.24 -0.44 7.25
N THR A 187 -0.65 -1.25 7.84
CA THR A 187 -0.80 -1.35 9.30
C THR A 187 -0.67 -2.77 9.82
N ILE A 188 0.06 -2.92 10.92
CA ILE A 188 0.08 -4.13 11.74
C ILE A 188 -0.53 -3.78 13.09
N SER A 189 -1.40 -4.65 13.60
CA SER A 189 -1.97 -4.50 14.95
C SER A 189 -1.71 -5.76 15.75
N GLY A 190 -1.46 -5.61 17.05
CA GLY A 190 -1.20 -6.72 17.94
C GLY A 190 -1.28 -6.31 19.41
N ILE A 191 -1.24 -7.30 20.29
CA ILE A 191 -1.23 -7.07 21.74
C ILE A 191 0.22 -6.84 22.16
N ILE A 192 0.42 -5.82 23.00
CA ILE A 192 1.72 -5.54 23.60
C ILE A 192 2.01 -6.58 24.67
N VAL A 193 3.11 -7.29 24.52
CA VAL A 193 3.56 -8.36 25.40
C VAL A 193 4.89 -7.99 26.05
N HIS A 194 5.22 -8.70 27.12
CA HIS A 194 6.53 -8.58 27.75
C HIS A 194 7.59 -9.17 26.82
N GLY A 195 8.72 -8.49 26.69
CA GLY A 195 9.92 -8.95 25.97
C GLY A 195 11.12 -9.01 26.89
N ASP A 196 12.32 -9.14 26.34
CA ASP A 196 13.58 -9.31 27.11
C ASP A 196 14.03 -8.03 27.86
N HIS A 197 13.26 -6.94 27.84
CA HIS A 197 13.54 -5.64 28.45
C HIS A 197 14.89 -4.98 28.07
N ARG A 198 15.65 -5.52 27.12
CA ARG A 198 16.96 -5.03 26.68
C ARG A 198 16.95 -3.57 26.23
N GLY A 199 15.89 -3.15 25.52
CA GLY A 199 15.74 -1.75 25.10
C GLY A 199 15.76 -0.77 26.28
N ARG A 200 15.13 -1.15 27.40
CA ARG A 200 15.09 -0.32 28.62
C ARG A 200 16.49 -0.10 29.22
N GLU A 201 17.32 -1.13 29.23
CA GLU A 201 18.73 -1.04 29.69
C GLU A 201 19.59 -0.14 28.78
N LEU A 202 19.21 -0.03 27.50
CA LEU A 202 19.87 0.84 26.52
C LEU A 202 19.38 2.29 26.57
N GLY A 203 18.33 2.60 27.33
CA GLY A 203 17.67 3.91 27.35
C GLY A 203 16.56 4.08 26.30
N PHE A 204 16.19 3.02 25.58
CA PHE A 204 15.19 3.01 24.53
C PHE A 204 14.14 1.91 24.78
N PRO A 205 13.18 2.12 25.70
CA PRO A 205 12.18 1.11 26.03
C PRO A 205 11.35 0.73 24.79
N THR A 206 11.21 -0.57 24.54
CA THR A 206 10.46 -1.11 23.39
C THR A 206 9.25 -1.92 23.85
N ALA A 207 8.14 -1.76 23.12
CA ALA A 207 6.97 -2.61 23.20
C ALA A 207 7.12 -3.78 22.22
N ASN A 208 7.07 -5.01 22.73
CA ASN A 208 7.04 -6.22 21.90
C ASN A 208 5.60 -6.50 21.47
N ILE A 209 5.39 -6.84 20.19
CA ILE A 209 4.05 -6.98 19.63
C ILE A 209 3.79 -8.42 19.22
N SER A 210 2.77 -9.04 19.82
CA SER A 210 2.27 -10.35 19.40
C SER A 210 1.33 -10.19 18.21
N ILE A 211 1.69 -10.80 17.08
CA ILE A 211 0.97 -10.73 15.81
C ILE A 211 0.49 -12.11 15.38
N SER A 212 -0.67 -12.17 14.74
CA SER A 212 -1.16 -13.41 14.12
C SER A 212 -0.25 -13.84 12.98
N GLN A 213 0.15 -15.10 12.94
CA GLN A 213 1.10 -15.67 11.96
C GLN A 213 0.61 -15.61 10.49
N ASN A 214 -0.69 -15.42 10.25
CA ASN A 214 -1.29 -15.43 8.91
C ASN A 214 -1.32 -14.04 8.24
N ARG A 215 -0.42 -13.12 8.62
CA ARG A 215 -0.33 -11.76 8.07
C ARG A 215 0.91 -11.61 7.20
N VAL A 216 0.84 -10.75 6.18
CA VAL A 216 2.05 -10.29 5.50
C VAL A 216 2.83 -9.38 6.45
N HIS A 217 4.13 -9.52 6.46
CA HIS A 217 5.04 -8.69 7.24
C HIS A 217 6.02 -8.00 6.30
N PRO A 218 6.43 -6.76 6.59
CA PRO A 218 7.59 -6.17 5.94
C PRO A 218 8.83 -7.06 6.14
N ALA A 219 9.79 -6.89 5.23
CA ALA A 219 11.11 -7.50 5.38
C ALA A 219 11.75 -7.14 6.75
N ASP A 220 12.75 -7.90 7.15
CA ASP A 220 13.51 -7.58 8.36
C ASP A 220 14.24 -6.23 8.19
N GLY A 221 14.25 -5.40 9.22
CA GLY A 221 14.82 -4.05 9.18
C GLY A 221 14.18 -3.08 10.16
N VAL A 222 14.62 -1.83 10.07
CA VAL A 222 14.15 -0.73 10.93
C VAL A 222 13.29 0.22 10.11
N TYR A 223 12.19 0.65 10.71
CA TYR A 223 11.14 1.43 10.05
C TYR A 223 10.73 2.64 10.89
N ALA A 224 10.39 3.74 10.24
CA ALA A 224 9.62 4.82 10.85
C ALA A 224 8.13 4.48 10.73
N ALA A 225 7.41 4.54 11.86
CA ALA A 225 5.99 4.25 11.90
C ALA A 225 5.27 5.15 12.90
N TRP A 226 3.98 5.32 12.68
CA TRP A 226 3.08 5.85 13.69
C TRP A 226 2.53 4.73 14.54
N ALA A 227 2.67 4.83 15.85
CA ALA A 227 2.10 3.89 16.81
C ALA A 227 0.84 4.49 17.45
N THR A 228 -0.28 3.79 17.33
CA THR A 228 -1.55 4.19 17.93
C THR A 228 -1.91 3.22 19.05
N VAL A 229 -2.02 3.74 20.27
CA VAL A 229 -2.45 3.01 21.47
C VAL A 229 -3.51 3.83 22.18
N GLU A 230 -4.65 3.20 22.50
CA GLU A 230 -5.79 3.87 23.17
C GLU A 230 -6.26 5.17 22.50
N GLY A 231 -6.16 5.22 21.16
CA GLY A 231 -6.55 6.39 20.36
C GLY A 231 -5.52 7.51 20.28
N ARG A 232 -4.41 7.43 21.04
CA ARG A 232 -3.29 8.37 20.99
C ARG A 232 -2.24 7.88 19.99
N ARG A 233 -1.75 8.78 19.13
CA ARG A 233 -0.78 8.50 18.07
C ARG A 233 0.59 9.06 18.47
N PHE A 234 1.64 8.24 18.35
CA PHE A 234 3.02 8.58 18.70
C PHE A 234 3.96 8.31 17.53
N PRO A 235 4.97 9.15 17.30
CA PRO A 235 6.04 8.81 16.38
C PRO A 235 6.86 7.64 16.96
N SER A 236 7.32 6.72 16.12
CA SER A 236 7.96 5.50 16.59
C SER A 236 9.00 4.95 15.62
N VAL A 237 9.99 4.28 16.21
CA VAL A 237 10.93 3.42 15.49
C VAL A 237 10.50 1.97 15.70
N VAL A 238 10.34 1.23 14.61
CA VAL A 238 9.93 -0.18 14.64
C VAL A 238 11.05 -1.05 14.09
N ASN A 239 11.47 -2.03 14.88
CA ASN A 239 12.39 -3.08 14.46
C ASN A 239 11.60 -4.35 14.13
N ILE A 240 11.81 -4.90 12.95
CA ILE A 240 11.29 -6.20 12.52
C ILE A 240 12.49 -7.11 12.32
N GLY A 241 12.53 -8.22 13.02
CA GLY A 241 13.64 -9.18 12.91
C GLY A 241 13.22 -10.60 13.22
N VAL A 242 14.19 -11.51 13.14
CA VAL A 242 13.97 -12.94 13.40
C VAL A 242 14.86 -13.41 14.54
N ARG A 243 14.25 -14.00 15.57
CA ARG A 243 14.97 -14.67 16.64
C ARG A 243 15.09 -16.17 16.35
N PRO A 244 16.32 -16.73 16.38
CA PRO A 244 16.51 -18.16 16.46
C PRO A 244 15.93 -18.67 17.79
N THR A 245 15.04 -19.66 17.73
CA THR A 245 14.48 -20.35 18.89
C THR A 245 14.69 -21.86 18.76
N ILE A 246 14.59 -22.58 19.88
CA ILE A 246 14.77 -24.05 19.91
C ILE A 246 13.77 -24.76 18.99
N ASN A 247 12.58 -24.18 18.78
CA ASN A 247 11.50 -24.73 17.94
C ASN A 247 11.37 -24.02 16.57
N GLY A 248 12.41 -23.31 16.11
CA GLY A 248 12.43 -22.67 14.78
C GLY A 248 12.73 -21.17 14.83
N LYS A 249 12.37 -20.45 13.78
CA LYS A 249 12.57 -19.00 13.65
C LYS A 249 11.27 -18.28 13.99
N HIS A 250 11.28 -17.41 15.01
CA HIS A 250 10.15 -16.55 15.35
C HIS A 250 10.44 -15.11 14.96
N ARG A 251 9.53 -14.52 14.17
CA ARG A 251 9.58 -13.10 13.82
C ARG A 251 9.13 -12.28 15.02
N ILE A 252 9.87 -11.21 15.32
CA ILE A 252 9.60 -10.28 16.41
C ILE A 252 9.40 -8.89 15.82
N ILE A 253 8.41 -8.18 16.32
CA ILE A 253 8.19 -6.76 16.02
C ILE A 253 8.29 -5.99 17.33
N GLU A 254 9.25 -5.08 17.39
CA GLU A 254 9.51 -4.22 18.55
C GLU A 254 9.32 -2.77 18.16
N ALA A 255 8.54 -2.01 18.93
CA ALA A 255 8.32 -0.60 18.70
C ALA A 255 8.86 0.23 19.85
N HIS A 256 9.73 1.20 19.55
CA HIS A 256 10.10 2.27 20.46
C HIS A 256 9.22 3.49 20.18
N LEU A 257 8.32 3.81 21.11
CA LEU A 257 7.48 5.01 21.04
C LEU A 257 8.29 6.21 21.56
N ILE A 258 8.42 7.23 20.72
CA ILE A 258 9.21 8.43 21.03
C ILE A 258 8.45 9.30 22.02
N ASP A 259 9.16 9.83 23.01
CA ASP A 259 8.64 10.66 24.11
C ASP A 259 7.48 10.01 24.89
N PHE A 260 7.52 8.68 25.01
CA PHE A 260 6.51 7.88 25.70
C PHE A 260 7.10 7.09 26.87
N SER A 261 6.40 7.07 28.01
CA SER A 261 6.89 6.45 29.26
C SER A 261 5.83 5.71 30.08
N GLU A 262 4.62 5.51 29.55
CA GLU A 262 3.52 4.84 30.28
C GLU A 262 3.58 3.31 30.12
N ASP A 263 2.98 2.58 31.06
CA ASP A 263 2.82 1.12 30.95
C ASP A 263 1.62 0.78 30.05
N ILE A 264 1.89 0.07 28.97
CA ILE A 264 0.93 -0.31 27.93
C ILE A 264 0.84 -1.82 27.72
N TYR A 265 1.34 -2.64 28.64
CA TYR A 265 1.23 -4.10 28.54
C TYR A 265 -0.23 -4.56 28.47
N GLY A 266 -0.50 -5.54 27.61
CA GLY A 266 -1.85 -6.07 27.38
C GLY A 266 -2.75 -5.17 26.52
N ARG A 267 -2.33 -3.94 26.19
CA ARG A 267 -3.06 -3.05 25.28
C ARG A 267 -2.84 -3.45 23.82
N CYS A 268 -3.78 -3.06 22.96
CA CYS A 268 -3.67 -3.23 21.53
C CYS A 268 -2.91 -2.03 20.92
N LEU A 269 -1.85 -2.31 20.17
CA LEU A 269 -1.06 -1.33 19.43
C LEU A 269 -1.32 -1.50 17.94
N GLU A 270 -1.56 -0.40 17.23
CA GLU A 270 -1.55 -0.36 15.77
C GLU A 270 -0.33 0.42 15.29
N LEU A 271 0.51 -0.19 14.46
CA LEU A 271 1.65 0.43 13.79
C LEU A 271 1.30 0.72 12.34
N ALA A 272 1.36 1.98 11.92
CA ALA A 272 1.22 2.42 10.53
C ALA A 272 2.60 2.80 9.97
N PHE A 273 3.12 2.01 9.03
CA PHE A 273 4.49 2.12 8.55
C PHE A 273 4.63 3.17 7.46
N VAL A 274 5.54 4.12 7.67
CA VAL A 274 5.76 5.27 6.78
C VAL A 274 6.93 5.03 5.83
N ALA A 275 8.09 4.65 6.37
CA ALA A 275 9.31 4.49 5.58
C ALA A 275 10.20 3.39 6.17
N ARG A 276 10.93 2.67 5.31
CA ARG A 276 12.03 1.80 5.74
C ARG A 276 13.29 2.65 5.92
N LEU A 277 13.87 2.61 7.12
CA LEU A 277 15.07 3.38 7.44
C LEU A 277 16.34 2.64 7.02
N ARG A 278 16.41 1.33 7.32
CA ARG A 278 17.58 0.50 6.98
C ARG A 278 17.32 -1.00 7.13
N ASP A 279 18.23 -1.79 6.58
CA ASP A 279 18.35 -3.22 6.86
C ASP A 279 18.83 -3.47 8.32
N GLU A 280 18.70 -4.71 8.79
CA GLU A 280 19.33 -5.16 10.03
C GLU A 280 20.86 -5.10 9.92
N MET A 281 21.52 -4.69 11.01
CA MET A 281 22.97 -4.49 11.06
C MET A 281 23.57 -5.18 12.27
N LYS A 282 24.82 -5.65 12.13
CA LYS A 282 25.64 -6.07 13.27
C LYS A 282 26.44 -4.88 13.76
N PHE A 283 26.58 -4.75 15.08
CA PHE A 283 27.34 -3.68 15.71
C PHE A 283 28.59 -4.23 16.39
N PRO A 284 29.73 -3.52 16.31
CA PRO A 284 30.98 -3.96 16.94
C PRO A 284 30.95 -3.87 18.48
N GLY A 285 29.95 -3.19 19.05
CA GLY A 285 29.79 -3.03 20.50
C GLY A 285 28.55 -2.23 20.89
N LEU A 286 28.34 -2.09 22.20
CA LEU A 286 27.15 -1.46 22.78
C LEU A 286 27.00 0.02 22.41
N ASP A 287 28.10 0.78 22.40
CA ASP A 287 28.08 2.21 22.10
C ASP A 287 27.72 2.48 20.64
N ALA A 288 28.25 1.66 19.72
CA ALA A 288 27.90 1.74 18.31
C ALA A 288 26.41 1.43 18.07
N LEU A 289 25.86 0.45 18.80
CA LEU A 289 24.43 0.16 18.78
C LEU A 289 23.59 1.34 19.29
N LYS A 290 23.94 1.90 20.47
CA LYS A 290 23.23 3.06 21.05
C LYS A 290 23.26 4.27 20.11
N ALA A 291 24.42 4.55 19.52
CA ALA A 291 24.56 5.64 18.57
C ALA A 291 23.69 5.43 17.32
N GLN A 292 23.58 4.20 16.81
CA GLN A 292 22.68 3.92 15.69
C GLN A 292 21.21 4.04 16.08
N ILE A 293 20.79 3.55 17.25
CA ILE A 293 19.40 3.69 17.71
C ILE A 293 19.03 5.17 17.86
N ALA A 294 19.93 6.00 18.37
CA ALA A 294 19.72 7.45 18.45
C ALA A 294 19.52 8.07 17.05
N ARG A 295 20.36 7.71 16.07
CA ARG A 295 20.19 8.17 14.67
C ARG A 295 18.88 7.72 14.06
N ASP A 296 18.48 6.46 14.28
CA ASP A 296 17.22 5.92 13.76
C ASP A 296 16.01 6.66 14.39
N LYS A 297 16.09 6.97 15.69
CA LYS A 297 15.09 7.75 16.42
C LYS A 297 14.97 9.17 15.88
N ASP A 298 16.09 9.87 15.71
CA ASP A 298 16.09 11.25 15.26
C ASP A 298 15.61 11.34 13.81
N LEU A 299 15.98 10.38 12.95
CA LEU A 299 15.48 10.30 11.58
C LEU A 299 13.97 10.00 11.54
N ALA A 300 13.48 9.04 12.34
CA ALA A 300 12.05 8.75 12.42
C ALA A 300 11.27 9.96 12.93
N ALA A 301 11.75 10.64 13.97
CA ALA A 301 11.14 11.86 14.49
C ALA A 301 11.05 12.94 13.41
N TRP A 302 12.15 13.18 12.68
CA TRP A 302 12.20 14.16 11.59
C TRP A 302 11.21 13.83 10.47
N LEU A 303 11.16 12.57 10.02
CA LEU A 303 10.22 12.13 8.98
C LEU A 303 8.76 12.26 9.41
N LEU A 304 8.45 11.87 10.64
CA LEU A 304 7.08 11.81 11.16
C LEU A 304 6.57 13.19 11.58
N ALA A 305 7.43 14.11 12.01
CA ALA A 305 7.04 15.49 12.34
C ALA A 305 6.45 16.25 11.14
N ARG A 306 6.75 15.82 9.90
CA ARG A 306 6.20 16.37 8.66
C ARG A 306 4.80 15.83 8.31
N ASP A 307 4.22 14.99 9.18
CA ASP A 307 2.96 14.28 9.01
C ASP A 307 2.75 13.76 7.57
N PRO A 308 3.63 12.85 7.11
CA PRO A 308 3.63 12.40 5.72
C PRO A 308 2.25 11.83 5.37
N GLN A 309 1.75 12.23 4.21
CA GLN A 309 0.47 11.79 3.68
C GLN A 309 0.66 10.85 2.49
N ILE A 310 -0.32 9.99 2.25
CA ILE A 310 -0.41 9.26 0.99
C ILE A 310 -1.31 10.09 0.07
N PRO A 311 -0.79 10.63 -1.05
CA PRO A 311 -1.56 11.51 -1.92
C PRO A 311 -2.77 10.76 -2.47
N ASP A 312 -3.92 11.41 -2.55
CA ASP A 312 -5.13 10.86 -3.16
C ASP A 312 -5.19 11.08 -4.69
N TYR A 313 -4.21 11.79 -5.25
CA TYR A 313 -3.95 12.01 -6.66
C TYR A 313 -2.76 11.19 -7.17
N GLU A 314 -2.71 10.94 -8.48
CA GLU A 314 -1.56 10.27 -9.12
C GLU A 314 -0.31 11.16 -9.07
N ARG A 315 0.84 10.59 -8.72
CA ARG A 315 2.07 11.38 -8.61
C ARG A 315 2.60 11.81 -9.97
N TYR A 316 2.30 11.02 -11.00
CA TYR A 316 2.65 11.32 -12.38
C TYR A 316 1.72 10.60 -13.36
N ARG A 317 1.72 11.06 -14.60
CA ARG A 317 1.11 10.38 -15.76
C ARG A 317 2.14 10.24 -16.86
N GLU A 318 2.16 9.07 -17.48
CA GLU A 318 2.96 8.83 -18.68
C GLU A 318 2.31 9.55 -19.86
N GLN A 319 3.13 10.22 -20.67
CA GLN A 319 2.73 10.86 -21.92
C GLN A 319 3.38 10.12 -23.08
N ALA A 320 2.56 9.76 -24.06
CA ALA A 320 3.03 9.06 -25.25
C ALA A 320 3.74 10.03 -26.19
N TYR A 321 5.07 9.95 -26.24
CA TYR A 321 5.89 10.58 -27.27
C TYR A 321 6.36 9.53 -28.27
N THR A 322 6.58 9.93 -29.52
CA THR A 322 6.81 9.01 -30.64
C THR A 322 8.16 8.27 -30.57
N ALA A 323 9.11 8.75 -29.76
CA ALA A 323 10.46 8.18 -29.63
C ALA A 323 11.07 8.27 -28.21
N ASP A 324 10.58 9.20 -27.38
CA ASP A 324 11.09 9.46 -26.03
C ASP A 324 10.08 9.04 -24.96
N TRP A 325 10.51 8.96 -23.70
CA TRP A 325 9.61 8.86 -22.57
C TRP A 325 9.28 10.24 -22.03
N GLY A 326 7.99 10.53 -21.86
CA GLY A 326 7.53 11.76 -21.24
C GLY A 326 6.65 11.50 -20.04
N VAL A 327 6.75 12.35 -19.03
CA VAL A 327 5.87 12.33 -17.88
C VAL A 327 5.36 13.73 -17.56
N GLU A 328 4.13 13.77 -17.07
CA GLU A 328 3.60 14.91 -16.33
C GLU A 328 3.59 14.52 -14.84
N ALA A 329 4.44 15.14 -14.03
CA ALA A 329 4.47 14.96 -12.58
C ALA A 329 3.55 15.96 -11.88
N PHE A 330 3.00 15.58 -10.72
CA PHE A 330 2.06 16.39 -9.96
C PHE A 330 2.48 16.52 -8.49
N GLY A 331 2.30 17.70 -7.88
CA GLY A 331 2.57 17.92 -6.46
C GLY A 331 1.58 18.90 -5.83
N ASP A 332 1.22 18.70 -4.56
CA ASP A 332 0.47 19.69 -3.77
C ASP A 332 1.33 20.88 -3.33
N SER A 333 2.64 20.79 -3.55
CA SER A 333 3.67 21.76 -3.26
C SER A 333 4.83 21.55 -4.23
N LEU A 334 5.72 22.54 -4.34
CA LEU A 334 6.94 22.39 -5.15
C LEU A 334 7.82 21.25 -4.62
N ASP A 335 7.97 21.10 -3.31
CA ASP A 335 8.69 19.99 -2.67
C ASP A 335 8.17 18.62 -3.16
N THR A 336 6.85 18.43 -3.15
CA THR A 336 6.26 17.16 -3.59
C THR A 336 6.33 17.00 -5.10
N LEU A 337 6.29 18.09 -5.88
CA LEU A 337 6.48 18.03 -7.33
C LEU A 337 7.86 17.47 -7.70
N TYR A 338 8.94 18.01 -7.12
CA TYR A 338 10.31 17.54 -7.39
C TYR A 338 10.52 16.10 -6.92
N ALA A 339 9.96 15.75 -5.75
CA ALA A 339 9.97 14.37 -5.27
C ALA A 339 9.22 13.44 -6.22
N HIS A 340 8.04 13.83 -6.69
CA HIS A 340 7.22 13.01 -7.58
C HIS A 340 7.78 12.91 -9.00
N ALA A 341 8.46 13.94 -9.51
CA ALA A 341 9.20 13.87 -10.78
C ALA A 341 10.34 12.83 -10.71
N ALA A 342 11.08 12.79 -9.60
CA ALA A 342 12.07 11.73 -9.36
C ALA A 342 11.39 10.35 -9.32
N ILE A 343 10.29 10.22 -8.59
CA ILE A 343 9.54 8.96 -8.54
C ILE A 343 8.99 8.53 -9.91
N ALA A 344 8.59 9.48 -10.75
CA ALA A 344 8.13 9.22 -12.11
C ALA A 344 9.24 8.62 -12.96
N MET A 345 10.43 9.25 -12.96
CA MET A 345 11.62 8.78 -13.71
C MET A 345 12.00 7.34 -13.36
N PHE A 346 12.01 7.00 -12.07
CA PHE A 346 12.31 5.64 -11.61
C PHE A 346 11.12 4.68 -11.75
N GLY A 347 9.88 5.20 -11.68
CA GLY A 347 8.65 4.44 -11.88
C GLY A 347 8.53 3.90 -13.31
N LEU A 348 8.91 4.68 -14.32
CA LEU A 348 9.00 4.25 -15.72
C LEU A 348 9.98 3.09 -15.90
N GLN A 349 11.07 3.08 -15.12
CA GLN A 349 12.09 2.03 -15.11
C GLN A 349 11.73 0.83 -14.19
N ALA A 350 10.46 0.73 -13.77
CA ALA A 350 9.96 -0.33 -12.90
C ALA A 350 10.66 -0.46 -11.53
N ALA A 351 11.12 0.65 -10.95
CA ALA A 351 11.78 0.70 -9.64
C ALA A 351 11.01 0.03 -8.49
N TYR A 352 9.68 -0.09 -8.61
CA TYR A 352 8.84 -0.79 -7.64
C TYR A 352 9.13 -2.29 -7.52
N ASP A 353 9.71 -2.92 -8.54
CA ASP A 353 10.06 -4.34 -8.54
C ASP A 353 11.51 -4.62 -8.11
N VAL A 354 12.34 -3.58 -7.93
CA VAL A 354 13.74 -3.72 -7.51
C VAL A 354 13.85 -4.28 -6.09
N VAL A 355 14.69 -5.29 -5.96
CA VAL A 355 15.05 -5.92 -4.69
C VAL A 355 16.56 -5.82 -4.49
N GLY A 356 16.95 -5.22 -3.39
CA GLY A 356 18.34 -5.12 -2.95
C GLY A 356 18.45 -4.46 -1.59
N PRO A 357 19.68 -4.33 -1.06
CA PRO A 357 19.97 -3.60 0.17
C PRO A 357 19.36 -2.19 0.16
N THR A 358 18.89 -1.73 1.31
CA THR A 358 18.39 -0.36 1.45
C THR A 358 19.55 0.63 1.30
N MET A 359 19.34 1.64 0.46
CA MET A 359 20.23 2.80 0.30
C MET A 359 19.54 4.05 0.80
N GLN A 360 20.31 4.90 1.46
CA GLN A 360 19.87 6.21 1.95
C GLN A 360 20.99 7.22 1.72
N GLN A 361 20.67 8.33 1.06
CA GLN A 361 21.65 9.37 0.75
C GLN A 361 21.01 10.76 0.81
N VAL A 362 21.77 11.74 1.27
CA VAL A 362 21.42 13.15 1.08
C VAL A 362 22.00 13.57 -0.25
N ILE A 363 21.15 14.03 -1.16
CA ILE A 363 21.51 14.45 -2.50
C ILE A 363 21.13 15.93 -2.64
N GLU A 364 22.04 16.68 -3.24
CA GLU A 364 21.96 18.12 -3.43
C GLU A 364 22.13 18.41 -4.92
N ALA A 365 21.36 19.36 -5.44
CA ALA A 365 21.50 19.86 -6.81
C ALA A 365 21.22 21.37 -6.83
N GLU A 366 21.83 22.05 -7.79
CA GLU A 366 21.70 23.48 -8.03
C GLU A 366 21.30 23.73 -9.49
N GLY A 367 20.61 24.84 -9.75
CA GLY A 367 20.21 25.26 -11.08
C GLY A 367 20.04 26.79 -11.16
N ALA A 368 19.97 27.33 -12.36
CA ALA A 368 19.82 28.77 -12.60
C ALA A 368 18.41 29.30 -12.26
N ASP A 369 17.40 28.46 -12.44
CA ASP A 369 15.99 28.69 -12.16
C ASP A 369 15.30 27.35 -11.80
N ARG A 370 13.96 27.35 -11.66
CA ARG A 370 13.21 26.17 -11.22
C ARG A 370 13.31 25.04 -12.24
N GLU A 371 13.12 25.34 -13.51
CA GLU A 371 13.22 24.37 -14.60
C GLU A 371 14.62 23.77 -14.67
N ASP A 372 15.67 24.59 -14.67
CA ASP A 372 17.05 24.13 -14.69
C ASP A 372 17.42 23.32 -13.43
N LEU A 373 16.89 23.71 -12.26
CA LEU A 373 17.03 22.96 -11.02
C LEU A 373 16.36 21.58 -11.12
N LEU A 374 15.21 21.46 -11.78
CA LEU A 374 14.54 20.18 -11.96
C LEU A 374 15.35 19.24 -12.86
N VAL A 375 15.93 19.75 -13.95
CA VAL A 375 16.82 18.95 -14.81
C VAL A 375 18.05 18.51 -14.04
N SER A 376 18.70 19.44 -13.34
CA SER A 376 19.90 19.15 -12.54
C SER A 376 19.63 18.13 -11.45
N TRP A 377 18.49 18.26 -10.75
CA TRP A 377 18.02 17.31 -9.76
C TRP A 377 17.84 15.89 -10.32
N LEU A 378 17.10 15.75 -11.42
CA LEU A 378 16.83 14.45 -12.02
C LEU A 378 18.10 13.84 -12.64
N SER A 379 18.97 14.67 -13.23
CA SER A 379 20.26 14.24 -13.78
C SER A 379 21.21 13.72 -12.71
N GLU A 380 21.26 14.40 -11.56
CA GLU A 380 22.05 13.94 -10.41
C GLU A 380 21.55 12.59 -9.91
N LEU A 381 20.22 12.39 -9.79
CA LEU A 381 19.68 11.09 -9.41
C LEU A 381 20.00 9.98 -10.41
N LEU A 382 19.99 10.30 -11.71
CA LEU A 382 20.36 9.35 -12.76
C LEU A 382 21.85 8.98 -12.64
N TRP A 383 22.73 9.96 -12.42
CA TRP A 383 24.14 9.71 -12.16
C TRP A 383 24.36 8.81 -10.94
N GLN A 384 23.58 8.98 -9.87
CA GLN A 384 23.63 8.12 -8.68
C GLN A 384 23.16 6.68 -8.99
N GLN A 385 22.18 6.52 -9.87
CA GLN A 385 21.76 5.20 -10.36
C GLN A 385 22.89 4.52 -11.13
N GLU A 386 23.52 5.23 -12.07
CA GLU A 386 24.59 4.69 -12.92
C GLU A 386 25.86 4.36 -12.13
N THR A 387 26.26 5.25 -11.23
CA THR A 387 27.53 5.16 -10.51
C THR A 387 27.43 4.27 -9.27
N HIS A 388 26.30 4.31 -8.58
CA HIS A 388 26.13 3.67 -7.27
C HIS A 388 25.01 2.63 -7.23
N GLY A 389 24.29 2.41 -8.34
CA GLY A 389 23.17 1.47 -8.40
C GLY A 389 21.94 1.94 -7.61
N LEU A 390 21.82 3.24 -7.30
CA LEU A 390 20.68 3.75 -6.54
C LEU A 390 19.40 3.72 -7.37
N THR A 391 18.45 2.86 -6.99
CA THR A 391 17.07 2.91 -7.49
C THR A 391 16.19 3.64 -6.48
N VAL A 392 15.71 4.84 -6.82
CA VAL A 392 14.90 5.67 -5.92
C VAL A 392 13.51 5.07 -5.70
N GLN A 393 13.08 5.04 -4.44
CA GLN A 393 11.75 4.57 -4.02
C GLN A 393 10.96 5.65 -3.28
N ASN A 394 11.64 6.60 -2.64
CA ASN A 394 11.02 7.75 -1.98
C ASN A 394 12.01 8.91 -1.83
N VAL A 395 11.49 10.14 -1.76
CA VAL A 395 12.27 11.36 -1.64
C VAL A 395 11.62 12.25 -0.60
N PHE A 396 12.39 12.70 0.38
CA PHE A 396 11.97 13.71 1.35
C PHE A 396 12.81 14.97 1.18
N VAL A 397 12.21 15.97 0.53
CA VAL A 397 12.84 17.29 0.34
C VAL A 397 13.02 17.97 1.69
N ARG A 398 14.27 18.31 2.02
CA ARG A 398 14.64 18.99 3.27
C ARG A 398 14.56 20.50 3.08
N GLU A 399 15.15 20.96 1.99
CA GLU A 399 15.27 22.36 1.61
C GLU A 399 15.04 22.46 0.11
N LEU A 400 14.23 23.43 -0.30
CA LEU A 400 14.00 23.79 -1.69
C LEU A 400 13.95 25.30 -1.79
N THR A 401 14.77 25.84 -2.70
CA THR A 401 14.72 27.24 -3.13
C THR A 401 14.45 27.27 -4.64
N GLU A 402 14.43 28.45 -5.25
CA GLU A 402 14.29 28.55 -6.71
C GLU A 402 15.47 27.96 -7.48
N THR A 403 16.63 27.80 -6.83
CA THR A 403 17.90 27.46 -7.49
C THR A 403 18.67 26.32 -6.81
N ALA A 404 18.16 25.76 -5.72
CA ALA A 404 18.81 24.66 -5.00
C ALA A 404 17.79 23.72 -4.37
N ILE A 405 18.12 22.42 -4.38
CA ILE A 405 17.37 21.37 -3.69
C ILE A 405 18.32 20.55 -2.85
N ARG A 406 17.88 20.21 -1.64
CA ARG A 406 18.51 19.22 -0.77
C ARG A 406 17.47 18.23 -0.32
N ALA A 407 17.65 16.96 -0.66
CA ALA A 407 16.68 15.92 -0.34
C ALA A 407 17.34 14.69 0.29
N LEU A 408 16.61 14.07 1.21
CA LEU A 408 16.91 12.73 1.69
C LEU A 408 16.24 11.71 0.77
N VAL A 409 17.04 10.94 0.07
CA VAL A 409 16.59 9.94 -0.91
C VAL A 409 16.68 8.56 -0.30
N PHE A 410 15.57 7.83 -0.37
CA PHE A 410 15.47 6.42 0.00
C PHE A 410 15.34 5.59 -1.26
N GLY A 411 16.13 4.53 -1.33
CA GLY A 411 16.11 3.63 -2.46
C GLY A 411 16.66 2.26 -2.12
N ARG A 412 16.99 1.53 -3.16
CA ARG A 412 17.67 0.24 -3.07
C ARG A 412 18.82 0.19 -4.03
N ALA A 413 19.84 -0.57 -3.66
CA ALA A 413 20.83 -0.99 -4.63
C ALA A 413 20.14 -1.91 -5.65
N GLY A 414 20.07 -1.47 -6.89
CA GLY A 414 19.53 -2.19 -8.03
C GLY A 414 20.57 -2.30 -9.14
N PRO A 415 20.34 -3.19 -10.11
CA PRO A 415 21.26 -3.32 -11.22
C PRO A 415 21.15 -2.10 -12.14
N SER A 416 22.30 -1.60 -12.61
CA SER A 416 22.42 -0.37 -13.41
C SER A 416 21.87 -0.52 -14.83
N ASP A 417 21.61 -1.74 -15.30
CA ASP A 417 21.04 -2.07 -16.61
C ASP A 417 19.53 -1.81 -16.71
N LEU A 418 18.87 -1.50 -15.59
CA LEU A 418 17.50 -0.97 -15.57
C LEU A 418 17.43 0.49 -16.06
N ALA A 419 18.58 1.16 -16.23
CA ALA A 419 18.70 2.52 -16.77
C ALA A 419 18.33 2.56 -18.25
N HIS A 420 17.03 2.56 -18.54
CA HIS A 420 16.49 2.83 -19.86
C HIS A 420 16.45 4.33 -20.19
N ILE A 421 16.66 5.20 -19.20
CA ILE A 421 16.73 6.65 -19.36
C ILE A 421 18.20 7.03 -19.31
N LYS A 422 18.71 7.74 -20.33
CA LYS A 422 20.11 8.18 -20.44
C LYS A 422 20.31 9.65 -20.08
N ALA A 423 19.29 10.48 -20.30
CA ALA A 423 19.36 11.89 -19.99
C ALA A 423 17.98 12.48 -19.73
N VAL A 424 17.98 13.56 -18.95
CA VAL A 424 16.81 14.43 -18.74
C VAL A 424 16.94 15.58 -19.72
N THR A 425 15.88 15.88 -20.47
CA THR A 425 15.95 16.89 -21.53
C THR A 425 15.29 18.20 -21.10
N TYR A 426 15.78 19.30 -21.66
CA TYR A 426 15.16 20.63 -21.52
C TYR A 426 14.01 20.84 -22.53
N HIS A 427 13.79 19.89 -23.45
CA HIS A 427 12.77 20.03 -24.49
C HIS A 427 11.38 19.92 -23.86
N ASP A 428 10.52 20.91 -24.14
CA ASP A 428 9.17 21.02 -23.60
C ASP A 428 9.07 20.90 -22.06
N LEU A 429 10.19 21.18 -21.37
CA LEU A 429 10.22 21.25 -19.92
C LEU A 429 9.44 22.48 -19.45
N ALA A 430 8.46 22.27 -18.58
CA ALA A 430 7.67 23.34 -18.03
C ALA A 430 7.22 23.02 -16.61
N ILE A 431 7.35 23.97 -15.69
CA ILE A 431 6.72 23.92 -14.37
C ILE A 431 5.55 24.89 -14.35
N GLN A 432 4.37 24.39 -13.98
CA GLN A 432 3.14 25.17 -13.93
C GLN A 432 2.61 25.24 -12.50
N GLU A 433 2.31 26.45 -12.05
CA GLU A 433 1.66 26.68 -10.76
C GLU A 433 0.17 26.27 -10.83
N PRO A 434 -0.45 25.89 -9.70
CA PRO A 434 -1.88 25.62 -9.66
C PRO A 434 -2.73 26.82 -10.11
N GLU A 435 -3.68 26.61 -11.02
CA GLU A 435 -4.62 27.66 -11.46
C GLU A 435 -5.60 28.08 -10.35
N GLU A 436 -5.91 27.16 -9.43
CA GLU A 436 -6.85 27.37 -8.34
C GLU A 436 -6.21 27.03 -6.99
N ARG A 437 -6.72 27.66 -5.92
CA ARG A 437 -6.26 27.41 -4.55
C ARG A 437 -6.57 25.96 -4.15
N GLY A 438 -5.53 25.17 -3.89
CA GLY A 438 -5.66 23.74 -3.59
C GLY A 438 -5.52 22.83 -4.81
N GLY A 439 -5.24 23.39 -6.00
CA GLY A 439 -4.81 22.62 -7.16
C GLY A 439 -3.38 22.09 -7.03
N LEU A 440 -2.96 21.30 -8.02
CA LEU A 440 -1.65 20.66 -8.05
C LEU A 440 -0.69 21.44 -8.95
N TRP A 441 0.54 21.59 -8.49
CA TRP A 441 1.69 21.93 -9.33
C TRP A 441 1.89 20.83 -10.38
N ARG A 442 2.36 21.21 -11.56
CA ARG A 442 2.63 20.29 -12.66
C ARG A 442 4.02 20.50 -13.23
N ALA A 443 4.69 19.43 -13.61
CA ALA A 443 5.96 19.47 -14.31
C ALA A 443 5.92 18.51 -15.50
N GLN A 444 6.17 19.03 -16.69
CA GLN A 444 6.36 18.21 -17.89
C GLN A 444 7.84 17.92 -18.04
N VAL A 445 8.21 16.64 -18.11
CA VAL A 445 9.61 16.20 -18.22
C VAL A 445 9.73 15.16 -19.31
N LEU A 446 10.71 15.34 -20.20
CA LEU A 446 11.07 14.41 -21.26
C LEU A 446 12.43 13.77 -20.98
N PHE A 447 12.55 12.49 -21.33
CA PHE A 447 13.71 11.65 -21.10
C PHE A 447 14.20 11.04 -22.42
N ASP A 448 15.51 11.13 -22.65
CA ASP A 448 16.20 10.39 -23.72
C ASP A 448 16.45 8.96 -23.27
N THR A 449 16.23 7.97 -24.15
CA THR A 449 16.26 6.52 -23.82
C THR A 449 17.30 5.70 -24.56
#